data_AF-A0A0G0IEI3-F1
#
_entry.id   AF-A0A0G0IEI3-F1
#
_cell.length_a   1.000
_cell.length_b   1.000
_cell.length_c   1.000
_cell.angle_alpha   90.00
_cell.angle_beta   90.00
_cell.angle_gamma   90.00
#
_symmetry.space_group_name_H-M   'P 1'
#
loop_
_entity.id
_entity.type
_entity.pdbx_description
1 polymer ?
#
loop_
_entity_poly.entity_id
_entity_poly.type
_entity_poly.pdbx_seq_one_letter_code
_entity_poly.pdbx_strand_id
1 'polypeptide(L)'
;LAAAKRKMFLAPLKGTTIPYSVEEKFSAARVLIKPAPRGSGIIAGGAIRVILEAVGVRDAVGKILGTKNKASNVYATLNALKKLAYFDRVRKMKEDINL
;
A
#
# COMPACT_ATOMS: atom_id res chain seq x y z
N LEU A 1 2.84 -16.74 13.62
CA LEU A 1 2.48 -17.10 12.22
C LEU A 1 0.98 -17.34 12.01
N ALA A 2 0.29 -18.11 12.86
CA ALA A 2 -1.14 -18.44 12.68
C ALA A 2 -2.07 -17.21 12.53
N ALA A 3 -1.85 -16.14 13.29
CA ALA A 3 -2.66 -14.92 13.19
C ALA A 3 -2.47 -14.14 11.87
N ALA A 4 -1.28 -14.21 11.25
CA ALA A 4 -0.97 -13.50 10.01
C ALA A 4 -1.58 -14.21 8.80
N LYS A 5 -1.51 -15.56 8.76
CA LYS A 5 -2.11 -16.37 7.69
C LYS A 5 -3.62 -16.11 7.54
N ARG A 6 -4.32 -15.87 8.65
CA ARG A 6 -5.77 -15.57 8.65
C ARG A 6 -6.15 -14.22 8.06
N LYS A 7 -5.21 -13.27 7.96
CA LYS A 7 -5.48 -11.88 7.53
C LYS A 7 -4.79 -11.53 6.21
N MET A 8 -4.48 -12.52 5.39
CA MET A 8 -3.91 -12.31 4.06
C MET A 8 -4.94 -11.68 3.12
N PHE A 9 -4.48 -10.78 2.26
CA PHE A 9 -5.28 -10.15 1.22
C PHE A 9 -4.41 -9.92 -0.02
N LEU A 10 -5.04 -9.87 -1.19
CA LEU A 10 -4.35 -9.56 -2.43
C LEU A 10 -4.29 -8.03 -2.61
N ALA A 11 -3.08 -7.49 -2.75
CA ALA A 11 -2.90 -6.08 -3.08
C ALA A 11 -2.88 -5.89 -4.60
N PRO A 12 -3.57 -4.89 -5.16
CA PRO A 12 -3.55 -4.65 -6.60
C PRO A 12 -2.23 -3.98 -7.01
N LEU A 13 -1.61 -4.53 -8.06
CA LEU A 13 -0.37 -4.03 -8.63
C LEU A 13 -0.57 -3.66 -10.09
N LYS A 14 0.10 -2.61 -10.54
CA LYS A 14 0.17 -2.21 -11.95
C LYS A 14 1.60 -2.42 -12.44
N GLY A 15 1.87 -3.61 -12.98
CA GLY A 15 3.21 -3.99 -13.41
C GLY A 15 4.16 -4.16 -12.21
N THR A 16 5.04 -3.18 -12.00
CA THR A 16 6.06 -3.21 -10.93
C THR A 16 5.77 -2.27 -9.77
N THR A 17 4.70 -1.47 -9.89
CA THR A 17 4.36 -0.36 -9.01
C THR A 17 2.90 -0.44 -8.56
N ILE A 18 2.51 0.48 -7.69
CA ILE A 18 1.14 0.63 -7.20
C ILE A 18 0.30 1.38 -8.24
N PRO A 19 -1.00 1.09 -8.41
CA PRO A 19 -1.87 1.73 -9.41
C PRO A 19 -2.12 3.23 -9.20
N TYR A 20 -2.24 3.71 -7.95
CA TYR A 20 -2.50 5.12 -7.62
C TYR A 20 -1.90 5.50 -6.27
N SER A 21 -1.77 6.80 -6.05
CA SER A 21 -1.35 7.32 -4.75
C SER A 21 -2.42 7.10 -3.69
N VAL A 22 -2.00 6.64 -2.52
CA VAL A 22 -2.87 6.46 -1.35
C VAL A 22 -2.26 7.13 -0.13
N GLU A 23 -3.10 7.82 0.60
CA GLU A 23 -2.78 8.38 1.90
C GLU A 23 -3.72 7.78 2.94
N GLU A 24 -3.15 7.35 4.06
CA GLU A 24 -3.92 6.75 5.13
C GLU A 24 -3.39 7.18 6.51
N LYS A 25 -4.32 7.44 7.42
CA LYS A 25 -4.05 7.75 8.82
C LYS A 25 -4.54 6.61 9.69
N PHE A 26 -3.67 6.11 10.57
CA PHE A 26 -4.03 5.16 11.59
C PHE A 26 -3.48 5.63 12.94
N SER A 27 -4.38 6.01 13.86
CA SER A 27 -4.01 6.64 15.14
C SER A 27 -3.11 7.87 14.88
N ALA A 28 -1.92 7.93 15.50
CA ALA A 28 -0.92 8.99 15.29
C ALA A 28 -0.02 8.78 14.04
N ALA A 29 -0.16 7.66 13.32
CA ALA A 29 0.57 7.41 12.09
C ALA A 29 -0.17 7.96 10.87
N ARG A 30 0.59 8.59 9.97
CA ARG A 30 0.11 9.07 8.67
C ARG A 30 1.11 8.61 7.62
N VAL A 31 0.66 7.80 6.69
CA VAL A 31 1.50 7.21 5.64
C VAL A 31 0.99 7.64 4.29
N LEU A 32 1.92 8.01 3.42
CA LEU A 32 1.69 8.36 2.03
C LEU A 32 2.46 7.38 1.17
N ILE A 33 1.78 6.77 0.20
CA ILE A 33 2.38 5.85 -0.76
C ILE A 33 2.01 6.33 -2.17
N LYS A 34 3.00 6.47 -3.03
CA LYS A 34 2.87 6.95 -4.40
C LYS A 34 3.49 5.96 -5.38
N PRO A 35 2.91 5.85 -6.60
CA PRO A 35 3.53 5.10 -7.68
C PRO A 35 4.87 5.73 -8.06
N ALA A 36 5.85 4.89 -8.35
CA ALA A 36 7.13 5.31 -8.91
C ALA A 36 7.32 4.77 -10.34
N PRO A 37 8.11 5.45 -11.19
CA PRO A 37 8.57 4.92 -12.47
C PRO A 37 9.37 3.63 -12.32
N ARG A 38 9.42 2.81 -13.38
CA ARG A 38 10.23 1.59 -13.41
C ARG A 38 11.71 1.88 -13.13
N GLY A 39 12.33 1.08 -12.26
CA GLY A 39 13.75 1.21 -11.92
C GLY A 39 14.04 2.23 -10.81
N SER A 40 13.00 2.82 -10.21
CA SER A 40 13.16 3.73 -9.06
C SER A 40 13.48 2.98 -7.77
N GLY A 41 13.10 1.71 -7.68
CA GLY A 41 13.17 0.95 -6.45
C GLY A 41 12.16 1.44 -5.40
N ILE A 42 12.31 0.95 -4.17
CA ILE A 42 11.42 1.28 -3.06
C ILE A 42 12.06 2.38 -2.20
N ILE A 43 11.63 3.61 -2.43
CA ILE A 43 12.06 4.78 -1.67
C ILE A 43 11.05 5.02 -0.54
N ALA A 44 11.18 4.27 0.55
CA ALA A 44 10.28 4.37 1.68
C ALA A 44 10.97 4.14 3.03
N GLY A 45 10.35 4.65 4.11
CA GLY A 45 10.80 4.37 5.47
C GLY A 45 10.70 2.87 5.81
N GLY A 46 11.58 2.36 6.67
CA GLY A 46 11.76 0.91 6.88
C GLY A 46 10.49 0.11 7.16
N ALA A 47 9.54 0.66 7.94
CA ALA A 47 8.26 -0.01 8.21
C ALA A 47 7.38 -0.17 6.95
N ILE A 48 7.38 0.83 6.07
CA ILE A 48 6.63 0.79 4.80
C ILE A 48 7.35 -0.13 3.82
N ARG A 49 8.68 0.00 3.71
CA ARG A 49 9.50 -0.75 2.77
C ARG A 49 9.33 -2.26 2.90
N VAL A 50 9.45 -2.80 4.12
CA VAL A 50 9.33 -4.25 4.36
C VAL A 50 7.97 -4.79 3.92
N ILE A 51 6.90 -4.01 4.09
CA ILE A 51 5.55 -4.41 3.68
C ILE A 51 5.42 -4.37 2.15
N LEU A 52 5.92 -3.32 1.51
CA LEU A 52 5.90 -3.20 0.05
C LEU A 52 6.71 -4.32 -0.63
N GLU A 53 7.87 -4.65 -0.08
CA GLU A 53 8.69 -5.79 -0.53
C GLU A 53 7.94 -7.12 -0.37
N ALA A 54 7.30 -7.34 0.79
CA ALA A 54 6.53 -8.56 1.04
C ALA A 54 5.32 -8.73 0.10
N VAL A 55 4.79 -7.63 -0.43
CA VAL A 55 3.68 -7.62 -1.39
C VAL A 55 4.16 -7.81 -2.83
N GLY A 56 5.48 -7.70 -3.09
CA GLY A 56 6.06 -7.82 -4.43
C GLY A 56 6.09 -6.50 -5.22
N VAL A 57 5.92 -5.36 -4.55
CA VAL A 57 6.15 -4.04 -5.16
C VAL A 57 7.64 -3.86 -5.37
N ARG A 58 8.06 -3.45 -6.58
CA ARG A 58 9.47 -3.16 -6.89
C ARG A 58 9.76 -1.67 -6.92
N ASP A 59 8.81 -0.87 -7.39
CA ASP A 59 8.97 0.56 -7.55
C ASP A 59 7.86 1.29 -6.77
N ALA A 60 8.21 2.06 -5.74
CA ALA A 60 7.26 2.90 -5.01
C ALA A 60 7.96 3.96 -4.17
N VAL A 61 7.30 5.11 -4.00
CA VAL A 61 7.75 6.14 -3.06
C VAL A 61 6.80 6.19 -1.87
N GLY A 62 7.35 6.11 -0.66
CA GLY A 62 6.58 6.13 0.57
C GLY A 62 7.15 7.10 1.60
N LYS A 63 6.28 7.87 2.26
CA LYS A 63 6.68 8.76 3.36
C LYS A 63 5.79 8.58 4.58
N ILE A 64 6.43 8.58 5.74
CA ILE A 64 5.77 8.65 7.05
C ILE A 64 5.74 10.13 7.44
N LEU A 65 4.54 10.67 7.66
CA LEU A 65 4.28 12.11 7.92
C LEU A 65 3.87 12.39 9.38
N GLY A 66 3.76 11.36 10.22
CA GLY A 66 3.30 11.49 11.61
C GLY A 66 4.31 10.92 12.60
N THR A 67 3.90 9.87 13.31
CA THR A 67 4.71 9.24 14.36
C THR A 67 5.86 8.37 13.85
N LYS A 68 6.90 8.22 14.70
CA LYS A 68 7.99 7.25 14.51
C LYS A 68 7.63 5.84 15.02
N ASN A 69 6.45 5.65 15.64
CA ASN A 69 6.02 4.34 16.12
C ASN A 69 5.84 3.34 14.97
N LYS A 70 6.67 2.29 14.96
CA LYS A 70 6.68 1.27 13.91
C LYS A 70 5.35 0.51 13.83
N ALA A 71 4.74 0.16 14.96
CA ALA A 71 3.49 -0.62 14.97
C ALA A 71 2.36 0.14 14.28
N SER A 72 2.15 1.41 14.65
CA SER A 72 1.13 2.25 14.01
C SER A 72 1.40 2.46 12.52
N ASN A 73 2.66 2.63 12.12
CA ASN A 73 3.06 2.77 10.71
C ASN A 73 2.78 1.49 9.89
N VAL A 74 3.02 0.31 10.48
CA VAL A 74 2.69 -0.98 9.85
C VAL A 74 1.18 -1.09 9.63
N TYR A 75 0.37 -0.83 10.66
CA TYR A 75 -1.09 -0.87 10.53
C TYR A 75 -1.63 0.16 9.52
N ALA A 76 -1.08 1.38 9.52
CA ALA A 76 -1.43 2.41 8.55
C ALA A 76 -1.14 1.94 7.11
N THR A 77 0.02 1.31 6.88
CA THR A 77 0.42 0.80 5.57
C THR A 77 -0.48 -0.35 5.11
N LEU A 78 -0.81 -1.28 5.99
CA LEU A 78 -1.74 -2.37 5.67
C LEU A 78 -3.13 -1.83 5.32
N ASN A 79 -3.63 -0.83 6.04
CA ASN A 79 -4.91 -0.18 5.73
C ASN A 79 -4.86 0.56 4.40
N ALA A 80 -3.76 1.25 4.09
CA ALA A 80 -3.56 1.92 2.82
C ALA A 80 -3.64 0.93 1.64
N LEU A 81 -3.00 -0.24 1.75
CA LEU A 81 -3.06 -1.28 0.72
C LEU A 81 -4.45 -1.93 0.58
N LYS A 82 -5.21 -2.06 1.68
CA LYS A 82 -6.61 -2.54 1.62
C LYS A 82 -7.53 -1.54 0.94
N LYS A 83 -7.37 -0.25 1.26
CA LYS A 83 -8.10 0.85 0.63
C LYS A 83 -7.79 0.91 -0.86
N LEU A 84 -6.53 0.66 -1.21
CA LEU A 84 -6.10 0.45 -2.57
C LEU A 84 -6.85 -0.73 -3.20
N ALA A 85 -6.81 -1.95 -2.64
CA ALA A 85 -7.60 -3.08 -3.17
C ALA A 85 -9.10 -2.78 -3.38
N TYR A 86 -9.71 -2.01 -2.48
CA TYR A 86 -11.10 -1.58 -2.61
C TYR A 86 -11.32 -0.66 -3.82
N PHE A 87 -10.50 0.37 -3.99
CA PHE A 87 -10.62 1.29 -5.13
C PHE A 87 -10.40 0.60 -6.48
N ASP A 88 -9.48 -0.37 -6.56
CA ASP A 88 -9.21 -1.13 -7.79
C ASP A 88 -10.43 -1.97 -8.18
N ARG A 89 -11.07 -2.61 -7.18
CA ARG A 89 -12.31 -3.36 -7.38
C ARG A 89 -13.46 -2.49 -7.84
N VAL A 90 -13.69 -1.35 -7.17
CA VAL A 90 -14.77 -0.42 -7.53
C VAL A 90 -14.56 0.14 -8.92
N ARG A 91 -13.31 0.41 -9.33
CA ARG A 91 -13.01 0.89 -10.67
C ARG A 91 -13.35 -0.13 -11.75
N LYS A 92 -12.97 -1.40 -11.57
CA LYS A 92 -13.32 -2.49 -12.48
C LYS A 92 -14.84 -2.63 -12.64
N MET A 93 -15.57 -2.63 -11.51
CA MET A 93 -17.04 -2.67 -11.54
C MET A 93 -17.67 -1.52 -12.33
N LYS A 94 -17.09 -0.31 -12.27
CA LYS A 94 -17.57 0.84 -13.05
C LYS A 94 -17.24 0.73 -14.53
N GLU A 95 -16.12 0.12 -14.89
CA GLU A 95 -15.74 -0.13 -16.28
C GLU A 95 -16.68 -1.19 -16.90
N ASP A 96 -17.06 -2.22 -16.14
CA ASP A 96 -17.99 -3.27 -16.59
C ASP A 96 -19.44 -2.78 -16.78
N ILE A 97 -19.90 -1.80 -15.98
CA ILE A 97 -21.26 -1.22 -16.10
C ILE A 97 -21.39 -0.28 -17.31
N ASN A 98 -20.28 0.34 -17.72
CA ASN A 98 -20.25 1.29 -18.82
C ASN A 98 -19.94 0.63 -20.18
N LEU A 99 -19.86 -0.70 -20.22
CA LEU A 99 -19.75 -1.52 -21.42
C LEU A 99 -21.12 -2.11 -21.79
#